data_AF-A0A7Y0PWQ2-F1
#
_entry.id   AF-A0A7Y0PWQ2-F1
#
_cell.length_a   1.000
_cell.length_b   1.000
_cell.length_c   1.000
_cell.angle_alpha   90.00
_cell.angle_beta   90.00
_cell.angle_gamma   90.00
#
_symmetry.space_group_name_H-M   'P 1'
#
loop_
_entity.id
_entity.type
_entity.pdbx_description
1 polymer ?
#
loop_
_entity_poly.entity_id
_entity_poly.type
_entity_poly.pdbx_seq_one_letter_code
_entity_poly.pdbx_strand_id
1 'polypeptide(L)'
;MAIAVFDVDGTLLQGDCLLMACRRSRGALGTVLAVLICMPWLIAWQLRLIKTGRCKEKVIAAFRICEAVNQAALNDRQDWLLPMLQRQLRDEAVQRLQWHQKRGDRVLLCSASPRLLLQPLADVLGVELLCTELAKVEGLWQPQLVSANCKGSEKVRCLEAHLGPLKHFTIEAYGDSRGDRELLQAAAIPHYRSFCTEPRPYPAFSLGALLPLIALTLLSYGLLGSWSQGDKLLPLFLRLWPQISVGLLLVLVSYTVRYGRWRLLLAALSLQPPIADDARIWMGSYAFTATPGKSGEAVRSWLLKQNCNIPAPPTLMALAVERLTDGTSVLLILLFNLPLLLRWKLPFVLLCTLGLIAVIGFWLLGWGRWLRSLFCSTANKLLPEKFVSASGDGLIALRQLLRAQLLLTATMIGVVAWSLEGLSLWILIKGIGAGGINWNEATIAHTAAGLLGALSLLPGGLGSTEAGTIGLLNLQGVPLAVATPATLLIRLMTIWFATGLGVLCLLWQERRS
;
A
#
# COMPACT_ATOMS: atom_id res chain seq x y z
N MET A 1 -20.31 24.89 -18.64
CA MET A 1 -21.45 24.06 -18.17
C MET A 1 -20.95 23.21 -17.01
N ALA A 2 -21.66 23.21 -15.88
CA ALA A 2 -21.29 22.40 -14.72
C ALA A 2 -21.97 21.03 -14.79
N ILE A 3 -21.24 19.99 -14.39
CA ILE A 3 -21.67 18.61 -14.48
C ILE A 3 -21.43 17.92 -13.14
N ALA A 4 -22.47 17.31 -12.59
CA ALA A 4 -22.38 16.53 -11.36
C ALA A 4 -22.44 15.04 -11.70
N VAL A 5 -21.42 14.29 -11.30
CA VAL A 5 -21.31 12.85 -11.55
C VAL A 5 -21.31 12.09 -10.24
N PHE A 6 -22.32 11.25 -10.04
CA PHE A 6 -22.46 10.44 -8.83
C PHE A 6 -22.16 8.98 -9.13
N ASP A 7 -21.24 8.39 -8.38
CA ASP A 7 -21.25 6.94 -8.22
C ASP A 7 -22.52 6.49 -7.46
N VAL A 8 -22.90 5.22 -7.61
CA VAL A 8 -24.15 4.70 -7.08
C VAL A 8 -23.91 3.81 -5.87
N ASP A 9 -23.15 2.72 -6.03
CA ASP A 9 -22.96 1.70 -5.00
C ASP A 9 -22.03 2.22 -3.90
N GLY A 10 -22.52 2.36 -2.67
CA GLY A 10 -21.72 2.91 -1.56
C GLY A 10 -21.62 4.44 -1.55
N THR A 11 -22.07 5.12 -2.60
CA THR A 11 -22.14 6.58 -2.70
C THR A 11 -23.59 7.07 -2.59
N LEU A 12 -24.41 6.90 -3.63
CA LEU A 12 -25.84 7.24 -3.60
C LEU A 12 -26.66 6.25 -2.75
N LEU A 13 -26.26 4.97 -2.77
CA LEU A 13 -26.88 3.88 -2.01
C LEU A 13 -26.08 3.48 -0.77
N GLN A 14 -26.79 3.02 0.26
CA GLN A 14 -26.25 2.28 1.38
C GLN A 14 -26.08 0.80 0.98
N GLY A 15 -24.97 0.49 0.32
CA GLY A 15 -24.60 -0.89 -0.08
C GLY A 15 -24.39 -1.06 -1.58
N ASP A 16 -24.39 -2.32 -2.01
CA ASP A 16 -24.08 -2.74 -3.39
C ASP A 16 -25.34 -3.25 -4.11
N CYS A 17 -25.69 -2.61 -5.22
CA CYS A 17 -26.85 -2.90 -6.06
C CYS A 17 -26.84 -4.35 -6.58
N LEU A 18 -25.69 -4.85 -7.02
CA LEU A 18 -25.57 -6.21 -7.54
C LEU A 18 -25.83 -7.24 -6.43
N LEU A 19 -25.34 -6.99 -5.21
CA LEU A 19 -25.59 -7.85 -4.06
C LEU A 19 -27.08 -7.85 -3.66
N MET A 20 -27.76 -6.70 -3.73
CA MET A 20 -29.21 -6.62 -3.51
C MET A 20 -29.98 -7.43 -4.56
N ALA A 21 -29.59 -7.33 -5.83
CA ALA A 21 -30.16 -8.11 -6.92
C ALA A 21 -29.94 -9.62 -6.71
N CYS A 22 -28.73 -10.04 -6.30
CA CYS A 22 -28.42 -11.44 -5.95
C CYS A 22 -29.34 -11.98 -4.86
N ARG A 23 -29.59 -11.20 -3.80
CA ARG A 23 -30.49 -11.60 -2.70
C ARG A 23 -31.96 -11.67 -3.12
N ARG A 24 -32.37 -10.84 -4.09
CA ARG A 24 -33.75 -10.75 -4.56
C ARG A 24 -34.08 -11.78 -5.64
N SER A 25 -33.11 -12.16 -6.47
CA SER A 25 -33.30 -13.03 -7.63
C SER A 25 -33.53 -14.50 -7.26
N ARG A 26 -32.96 -14.97 -6.14
CA ARG A 26 -33.13 -16.35 -5.66
C ARG A 26 -33.58 -16.37 -4.20
N GLY A 27 -34.43 -17.33 -3.84
CA GLY A 27 -34.73 -17.63 -2.43
C GLY A 27 -33.49 -18.09 -1.65
N ALA A 28 -33.62 -18.30 -0.34
CA ALA A 28 -32.49 -18.63 0.55
C ALA A 28 -31.62 -19.81 0.06
N LEU A 29 -32.26 -20.94 -0.29
CA LEU A 29 -31.56 -22.14 -0.81
C LEU A 29 -30.87 -21.87 -2.16
N GLY A 30 -31.54 -21.16 -3.06
CA GLY A 30 -30.98 -20.81 -4.37
C GLY A 30 -29.80 -19.84 -4.26
N THR A 31 -29.82 -18.95 -3.26
CA THR A 31 -28.71 -18.04 -2.93
C THR A 31 -27.49 -18.84 -2.48
N VAL A 32 -27.65 -19.80 -1.56
CA VAL A 32 -26.55 -20.66 -1.09
C VAL A 32 -25.93 -21.43 -2.26
N LEU A 33 -26.77 -22.06 -3.10
CA LEU A 33 -26.28 -22.78 -4.28
C LEU A 33 -25.52 -21.86 -5.26
N ALA A 34 -26.03 -20.65 -5.51
CA ALA A 34 -25.37 -19.70 -6.39
C ALA A 34 -24.02 -19.22 -5.83
N VAL A 35 -23.91 -19.03 -4.51
CA VAL A 35 -22.63 -18.72 -3.84
C VAL A 35 -21.62 -19.85 -4.05
N LEU A 36 -22.04 -21.11 -3.86
CA LEU A 36 -21.17 -22.27 -4.08
C LEU A 36 -20.68 -22.36 -5.54
N ILE A 37 -21.57 -22.12 -6.51
CA ILE A 37 -21.22 -22.09 -7.94
C ILE A 37 -20.25 -20.94 -8.27
N CYS A 38 -20.42 -19.79 -7.62
CA CYS A 38 -19.56 -18.61 -7.82
C CYS A 38 -18.18 -18.75 -7.17
N MET A 39 -18.03 -19.58 -6.14
CA MET A 39 -16.84 -19.64 -5.29
C MET A 39 -15.53 -19.87 -6.05
N PRO A 40 -15.44 -20.81 -7.03
CA PRO A 40 -14.23 -20.96 -7.85
C PRO A 40 -13.87 -19.71 -8.65
N TRP A 41 -14.87 -18.98 -9.16
CA TRP A 41 -14.65 -17.75 -9.93
C TRP A 41 -14.22 -16.59 -9.03
N LEU A 42 -14.79 -16.48 -7.82
CA LEU A 42 -14.38 -15.49 -6.83
C LEU A 42 -12.93 -15.72 -6.37
N ILE A 43 -12.54 -16.98 -6.15
CA ILE A 43 -11.14 -17.33 -5.85
C ILE A 43 -10.24 -16.96 -7.03
N ALA A 44 -10.59 -17.37 -8.25
CA ALA A 44 -9.80 -17.06 -9.44
C ALA A 44 -9.64 -15.55 -9.64
N TRP A 45 -10.68 -14.76 -9.32
CA TRP A 45 -10.63 -13.30 -9.36
C TRP A 45 -9.72 -12.73 -8.26
N GLN A 46 -9.82 -13.23 -7.03
CA GLN A 46 -8.95 -12.84 -5.91
C GLN A 46 -7.46 -13.14 -6.20
N LEU A 47 -7.19 -14.27 -6.87
CA LEU A 47 -5.87 -14.66 -7.36
C LEU A 47 -5.45 -13.94 -8.65
N ARG A 48 -6.27 -13.01 -9.17
CA ARG A 48 -6.03 -12.23 -10.40
C ARG A 48 -5.90 -13.06 -11.68
N LEU A 49 -6.40 -14.30 -11.69
CA LEU A 49 -6.41 -15.17 -12.87
C LEU A 49 -7.49 -14.76 -13.88
N ILE A 50 -8.55 -14.09 -13.42
CA ILE A 50 -9.63 -13.56 -14.28
C ILE A 50 -9.86 -12.07 -14.04
N LYS A 51 -10.33 -11.37 -15.07
CA LYS A 51 -10.71 -9.94 -14.98
C LYS A 51 -12.02 -9.78 -14.22
N THR A 52 -12.19 -8.63 -13.54
CA THR A 52 -13.39 -8.27 -12.77
C THR A 52 -14.68 -8.38 -13.58
N GLY A 53 -14.67 -7.99 -14.87
CA GLY A 53 -15.83 -8.13 -15.76
C GLY A 53 -16.29 -9.59 -15.92
N ARG A 54 -15.35 -10.51 -16.16
CA ARG A 54 -15.65 -11.94 -16.31
C ARG A 54 -16.17 -12.57 -15.01
N CYS A 55 -15.64 -12.15 -13.87
CA CYS A 55 -16.18 -12.54 -12.57
C CYS A 55 -17.63 -12.07 -12.41
N LYS A 56 -17.93 -10.83 -12.83
CA LYS A 56 -19.28 -10.26 -12.78
C LYS A 56 -20.26 -11.01 -13.67
N GLU A 57 -19.89 -11.38 -14.91
CA GLU A 57 -20.73 -12.22 -15.78
C GLU A 57 -21.13 -13.53 -15.09
N LYS A 58 -20.17 -14.21 -14.45
CA LYS A 58 -20.41 -15.48 -13.75
C LYS A 58 -21.32 -15.31 -12.54
N VAL A 59 -21.15 -14.22 -11.78
CA VAL A 59 -22.05 -13.89 -10.67
C VAL A 59 -23.47 -13.62 -11.17
N ILE A 60 -23.63 -12.78 -12.19
CA ILE A 60 -24.95 -12.45 -12.77
C ILE A 60 -25.65 -13.72 -13.28
N ALA A 61 -24.91 -14.60 -13.97
CA ALA A 61 -25.43 -15.87 -14.47
C ALA A 61 -25.82 -16.84 -13.34
N ALA A 62 -24.95 -17.05 -12.35
CA ALA A 62 -25.21 -18.00 -11.27
C ALA A 62 -26.42 -17.58 -10.40
N PHE A 63 -26.58 -16.27 -10.18
CA PHE A 63 -27.71 -15.71 -9.45
C PHE A 63 -28.97 -15.54 -10.30
N ARG A 64 -28.92 -15.86 -11.59
CA ARG A 64 -30.05 -15.75 -12.52
C ARG A 64 -30.72 -14.37 -12.54
N ILE A 65 -29.89 -13.33 -12.48
CA ILE A 65 -30.38 -11.95 -12.38
C ILE A 65 -31.07 -11.53 -13.68
N CYS A 66 -30.48 -11.86 -14.83
CA CYS A 66 -31.07 -11.54 -16.12
C CYS A 66 -32.41 -12.26 -16.32
N GLU A 67 -32.54 -13.55 -15.97
CA GLU A 67 -33.83 -14.24 -16.06
C GLU A 67 -34.88 -13.61 -15.14
N ALA A 68 -34.51 -13.26 -13.90
CA ALA A 68 -35.44 -12.63 -12.96
C ALA A 68 -35.95 -11.27 -13.46
N VAL A 69 -35.07 -10.43 -14.02
CA VAL A 69 -35.46 -9.12 -14.59
C VAL A 69 -36.28 -9.29 -15.86
N ASN A 70 -35.89 -10.20 -16.76
CA ASN A 70 -36.66 -10.49 -17.97
C ASN A 70 -38.08 -10.97 -17.65
N GLN A 71 -38.22 -11.90 -16.69
CA GLN A 71 -39.52 -12.37 -16.22
C GLN A 71 -40.34 -11.26 -15.56
N ALA A 72 -39.71 -10.36 -14.80
CA ALA A 72 -40.41 -9.23 -14.21
C ALA A 72 -40.90 -8.24 -15.29
N ALA A 73 -40.08 -7.96 -16.31
CA ALA A 73 -40.44 -7.10 -17.42
C ALA A 73 -41.61 -7.67 -18.25
N LEU A 74 -41.67 -8.99 -18.45
CA LEU A 74 -42.81 -9.66 -19.09
C LEU A 74 -44.12 -9.54 -18.29
N ASN A 75 -44.05 -9.23 -16.99
CA ASN A 75 -45.19 -9.01 -16.11
C ASN A 75 -45.40 -7.52 -15.78
N ASP A 76 -44.92 -6.62 -16.65
CA ASP A 76 -44.98 -5.16 -16.49
C ASP A 76 -44.35 -4.61 -15.19
N ARG A 77 -43.43 -5.35 -14.57
CA ARG A 77 -42.66 -4.94 -13.38
C ARG A 77 -41.23 -4.60 -13.73
N GLN A 78 -41.07 -3.57 -14.56
CA GLN A 78 -39.75 -3.06 -14.97
C GLN A 78 -38.95 -2.45 -13.79
N ASP A 79 -39.64 -2.12 -12.70
CA ASP A 79 -39.14 -1.56 -11.45
C ASP A 79 -38.79 -2.62 -10.40
N TRP A 80 -38.58 -3.88 -10.80
CA TRP A 80 -38.40 -5.04 -9.91
C TRP A 80 -37.46 -4.84 -8.71
N LEU A 81 -36.35 -4.09 -8.88
CA LEU A 81 -35.40 -3.79 -7.81
C LEU A 81 -35.60 -2.39 -7.19
N LEU A 82 -36.32 -1.50 -7.86
CA LEU A 82 -36.43 -0.08 -7.52
C LEU A 82 -36.87 0.17 -6.07
N PRO A 83 -37.89 -0.51 -5.51
CA PRO A 83 -38.29 -0.29 -4.11
C PRO A 83 -37.18 -0.60 -3.11
N MET A 84 -36.31 -1.57 -3.41
CA MET A 84 -35.16 -1.89 -2.56
C MET A 84 -34.07 -0.82 -2.68
N LEU A 85 -33.82 -0.31 -3.89
CA LEU A 85 -32.86 0.77 -4.11
C LEU A 85 -33.30 2.06 -3.43
N GLN A 86 -34.58 2.44 -3.56
CA GLN A 86 -35.13 3.65 -2.93
C GLN A 86 -35.00 3.62 -1.41
N ARG A 87 -35.24 2.46 -0.77
CA ARG A 87 -35.05 2.30 0.69
C ARG A 87 -33.60 2.42 1.14
N GLN A 88 -32.66 2.28 0.22
CA GLN A 88 -31.22 2.35 0.50
C GLN A 88 -30.61 3.67 0.02
N LEU A 89 -31.38 4.59 -0.54
CA LEU A 89 -30.88 5.91 -0.89
C LEU A 89 -30.40 6.64 0.37
N ARG A 90 -29.25 7.31 0.27
CA ARG A 90 -28.76 8.19 1.34
C ARG A 90 -29.42 9.55 1.20
N ASP A 91 -30.04 10.02 2.28
CA ASP A 91 -30.71 11.32 2.30
C ASP A 91 -29.76 12.46 1.92
N GLU A 92 -28.54 12.48 2.47
CA GLU A 92 -27.51 13.47 2.14
C GLU A 92 -27.14 13.47 0.64
N ALA A 93 -27.05 12.29 0.03
CA ALA A 93 -26.69 12.15 -1.38
C ALA A 93 -27.82 12.63 -2.29
N VAL A 94 -29.07 12.28 -1.95
CA VAL A 94 -30.26 12.75 -2.69
C VAL A 94 -30.43 14.26 -2.55
N GLN A 95 -30.25 14.82 -1.37
CA GLN A 95 -30.28 16.27 -1.15
C GLN A 95 -29.22 16.98 -1.98
N ARG A 96 -27.99 16.45 -2.02
CA ARG A 96 -26.91 17.02 -2.83
C ARG A 96 -27.19 16.91 -4.33
N LEU A 97 -27.72 15.78 -4.79
CA LEU A 97 -28.16 15.57 -6.16
C LEU A 97 -29.23 16.59 -6.57
N GLN A 98 -30.27 16.76 -5.74
CA GLN A 98 -31.33 17.74 -5.98
C GLN A 98 -30.83 19.19 -5.93
N TRP A 99 -29.84 19.48 -5.09
CA TRP A 99 -29.19 20.78 -5.07
C TRP A 99 -28.52 21.11 -6.41
N HIS A 100 -27.83 20.13 -7.02
CA HIS A 100 -27.26 20.27 -8.36
C HIS A 100 -28.33 20.50 -9.44
N GLN A 101 -29.43 19.74 -9.38
CA GLN A 101 -30.55 19.91 -10.30
C GLN A 101 -31.15 21.33 -10.19
N LYS A 102 -31.34 21.84 -8.96
CA LYS A 102 -31.84 23.21 -8.72
C LYS A 102 -30.87 24.30 -9.21
N ARG A 103 -29.57 24.03 -9.21
CA ARG A 103 -28.53 24.92 -9.76
C ARG A 103 -28.54 24.94 -11.30
N GLY A 104 -29.25 24.00 -11.94
CA GLY A 104 -29.25 23.83 -13.40
C GLY A 104 -28.07 23.03 -13.93
N ASP A 105 -27.38 22.29 -13.06
CA ASP A 105 -26.29 21.42 -13.47
C ASP A 105 -26.83 20.18 -14.20
N ARG A 106 -26.03 19.66 -15.13
CA ARG A 106 -26.30 18.38 -15.75
C ARG A 106 -25.87 17.26 -14.80
N VAL A 107 -26.80 16.39 -14.41
CA VAL A 107 -26.55 15.37 -13.38
C VAL A 107 -26.56 13.98 -14.01
N LEU A 108 -25.51 13.21 -13.72
CA LEU A 108 -25.32 11.87 -14.26
C LEU A 108 -24.94 10.89 -13.14
N LEU A 109 -25.45 9.67 -13.25
CA LEU A 109 -24.98 8.51 -12.50
C LEU A 109 -23.90 7.80 -13.30
N CYS A 110 -22.78 7.46 -12.66
CA CYS A 110 -21.68 6.70 -13.27
C CYS A 110 -21.32 5.50 -12.41
N SER A 111 -21.77 4.30 -12.78
CA SER A 111 -21.67 3.10 -11.92
C SER A 111 -21.12 1.85 -12.63
N ALA A 112 -20.47 0.98 -11.87
CA ALA A 112 -20.08 -0.33 -12.35
C ALA A 112 -21.26 -1.32 -12.42
N SER A 113 -22.37 -1.09 -11.71
CA SER A 113 -23.53 -1.99 -11.73
C SER A 113 -24.21 -1.98 -13.12
N PRO A 114 -24.85 -3.08 -13.55
CA PRO A 114 -25.46 -3.16 -14.88
C PRO A 114 -26.65 -2.22 -15.11
N ARG A 115 -26.82 -1.73 -16.35
CA ARG A 115 -27.94 -0.86 -16.75
C ARG A 115 -29.31 -1.40 -16.34
N LEU A 116 -29.55 -2.68 -16.57
CA LEU A 116 -30.84 -3.32 -16.29
C LEU A 116 -31.31 -3.19 -14.83
N LEU A 117 -30.39 -2.95 -13.88
CA LEU A 117 -30.72 -2.75 -12.46
C LEU A 117 -30.91 -1.28 -12.08
N LEU A 118 -30.21 -0.37 -12.77
CA LEU A 118 -30.11 1.04 -12.39
C LEU A 118 -30.97 1.98 -13.24
N GLN A 119 -31.37 1.58 -14.45
CA GLN A 119 -32.17 2.43 -15.34
C GLN A 119 -33.46 2.93 -14.65
N PRO A 120 -34.27 2.09 -13.98
CA PRO A 120 -35.48 2.58 -13.30
C PRO A 120 -35.19 3.62 -12.22
N LEU A 121 -34.05 3.50 -11.52
CA LEU A 121 -33.65 4.47 -10.50
C LEU A 121 -33.22 5.79 -11.12
N ALA A 122 -32.46 5.75 -12.22
CA ALA A 122 -32.04 6.94 -12.95
C ALA A 122 -33.26 7.70 -13.52
N ASP A 123 -34.24 6.98 -14.05
CA ASP A 123 -35.47 7.54 -14.59
C ASP A 123 -36.29 8.26 -13.50
N VAL A 124 -36.45 7.64 -12.32
CA VAL A 124 -37.15 8.25 -11.17
C VAL A 124 -36.43 9.49 -10.65
N LEU A 125 -35.10 9.51 -10.67
CA LEU A 125 -34.32 10.67 -10.23
C LEU A 125 -34.22 11.76 -11.31
N GLY A 126 -34.63 11.48 -12.55
CA GLY A 126 -34.53 12.40 -13.68
C GLY A 126 -33.09 12.71 -14.06
N VAL A 127 -32.21 11.70 -14.04
CA VAL A 127 -30.76 11.85 -14.28
C VAL A 127 -30.28 10.90 -15.37
N GLU A 128 -29.18 11.26 -16.02
CA GLU A 128 -28.57 10.40 -17.05
C GLU A 128 -27.80 9.25 -16.40
N LEU A 129 -27.64 8.13 -17.13
CA LEU A 129 -26.98 6.92 -16.61
C LEU A 129 -25.85 6.45 -17.54
N LEU A 130 -24.65 6.40 -16.98
CA LEU A 130 -23.46 5.76 -17.55
C LEU A 130 -23.10 4.54 -16.71
N CYS A 131 -23.17 3.35 -17.29
CA CYS A 131 -22.98 2.13 -16.52
C CYS A 131 -22.44 0.97 -17.35
N THR A 132 -22.31 -0.21 -16.74
CA THR A 132 -21.88 -1.42 -17.44
C THR A 132 -23.03 -1.97 -18.29
N GLU A 133 -22.76 -2.23 -19.57
CA GLU A 133 -23.74 -2.76 -20.51
C GLU A 133 -23.69 -4.29 -20.60
N LEU A 134 -24.87 -4.91 -20.53
CA LEU A 134 -25.06 -6.33 -20.78
C LEU A 134 -25.67 -6.56 -22.17
N ALA A 135 -25.47 -7.76 -22.72
CA ALA A 135 -26.01 -8.13 -24.00
C ALA A 135 -27.54 -8.25 -23.93
N LYS A 136 -28.20 -7.88 -25.02
CA LYS A 136 -29.64 -8.03 -25.19
C LYS A 136 -29.90 -8.76 -26.51
N VAL A 137 -30.52 -9.93 -26.43
CA VAL A 137 -30.83 -10.79 -27.58
C VAL A 137 -32.34 -10.92 -27.63
N GLU A 138 -32.96 -10.55 -28.75
CA GLU A 138 -34.42 -10.58 -28.94
C GLU A 138 -35.20 -9.85 -27.83
N GLY A 139 -34.66 -8.74 -27.34
CA GLY A 139 -35.30 -7.96 -26.27
C GLY A 139 -35.05 -8.49 -24.85
N LEU A 140 -34.37 -9.62 -24.68
CA LEU A 140 -34.07 -10.24 -23.38
C LEU A 140 -32.61 -10.00 -22.97
N TRP A 141 -32.41 -9.61 -21.72
CA TRP A 141 -31.08 -9.44 -21.13
C TRP A 141 -30.35 -10.77 -21.00
N GLN A 142 -29.05 -10.75 -21.28
CA GLN A 142 -28.16 -11.90 -21.23
C GLN A 142 -26.98 -11.62 -20.30
N PRO A 143 -26.44 -12.61 -19.56
CA PRO A 143 -25.40 -12.41 -18.55
C PRO A 143 -23.98 -12.25 -19.14
N GLN A 144 -23.85 -11.61 -20.30
CA GLN A 144 -22.59 -11.32 -20.99
C GLN A 144 -22.41 -9.81 -21.09
N LEU A 145 -21.22 -9.31 -20.77
CA LEU A 145 -20.91 -7.89 -20.89
C LEU A 145 -20.62 -7.54 -22.37
N VAL A 146 -21.25 -6.47 -22.88
CA VAL A 146 -20.96 -5.92 -24.22
C VAL A 146 -19.90 -4.82 -24.13
N SER A 147 -19.84 -4.13 -22.99
CA SER A 147 -18.84 -3.11 -22.70
C SER A 147 -17.81 -3.61 -21.69
N ALA A 148 -16.69 -2.90 -21.58
CA ALA A 148 -15.86 -3.02 -20.40
C ALA A 148 -16.66 -2.63 -19.14
N ASN A 149 -16.31 -3.23 -18.01
CA ASN A 149 -16.93 -2.94 -16.73
C ASN A 149 -16.61 -1.50 -16.30
N CYS A 150 -17.63 -0.66 -16.14
CA CYS A 150 -17.52 0.78 -15.85
C CYS A 150 -16.96 1.06 -14.45
N LYS A 151 -15.64 0.86 -14.28
CA LYS A 151 -14.91 0.99 -13.02
C LYS A 151 -13.51 1.54 -13.27
N GLY A 152 -13.05 2.44 -12.40
CA GLY A 152 -11.74 3.07 -12.49
C GLY A 152 -11.62 3.94 -13.74
N SER A 153 -10.54 3.77 -14.51
CA SER A 153 -10.32 4.51 -15.77
C SER A 153 -11.45 4.38 -16.78
N GLU A 154 -12.20 3.28 -16.74
CA GLU A 154 -13.34 3.06 -17.63
C GLU A 154 -14.48 4.05 -17.36
N LYS A 155 -14.68 4.48 -16.10
CA LYS A 155 -15.67 5.54 -15.78
C LYS A 155 -15.34 6.83 -16.51
N VAL A 156 -14.06 7.23 -16.51
CA VAL A 156 -13.58 8.43 -17.22
C VAL A 156 -13.76 8.27 -18.72
N ARG A 157 -13.42 7.09 -19.29
CA ARG A 157 -13.61 6.81 -20.72
C ARG A 157 -15.08 6.90 -21.13
N CYS A 158 -15.99 6.30 -20.36
CA CYS A 158 -17.43 6.38 -20.61
C CYS A 158 -17.94 7.82 -20.52
N LEU A 159 -17.45 8.60 -19.55
CA LEU A 159 -17.81 9.99 -19.39
C LEU A 159 -17.32 10.86 -20.56
N GLU A 160 -16.07 10.68 -21.00
CA GLU A 160 -15.49 11.33 -22.18
C GLU A 160 -16.22 10.98 -23.47
N ALA A 161 -16.60 9.71 -23.64
CA ALA A 161 -17.35 9.27 -24.82
C ALA A 161 -18.75 9.91 -24.87
N HIS A 162 -19.36 10.19 -23.72
CA HIS A 162 -20.71 10.76 -23.63
C HIS A 162 -20.75 12.28 -23.72
N LEU A 163 -19.78 12.96 -23.12
CA LEU A 163 -19.74 14.43 -23.02
C LEU A 163 -18.77 15.09 -24.02
N GLY A 164 -17.82 14.32 -24.57
CA GLY A 164 -16.66 14.84 -25.27
C GLY A 164 -15.50 15.17 -24.32
N PRO A 165 -14.50 15.97 -24.77
CA PRO A 165 -13.34 16.32 -23.96
C PRO A 165 -13.72 16.98 -22.62
N LEU A 166 -13.37 16.35 -21.50
CA LEU A 166 -13.78 16.80 -20.15
C LEU A 166 -13.28 18.19 -19.78
N LYS A 167 -12.20 18.67 -20.42
CA LYS A 167 -11.59 19.99 -20.17
C LYS A 167 -12.55 21.16 -20.39
N HIS A 168 -13.63 20.96 -21.16
CA HIS A 168 -14.62 21.99 -21.43
C HIS A 168 -15.71 22.10 -20.33
N PHE A 169 -15.68 21.20 -19.34
CA PHE A 169 -16.70 21.11 -18.31
C PHE A 169 -16.09 21.25 -16.90
N THR A 170 -16.84 21.88 -16.01
CA THR A 170 -16.51 21.87 -14.58
C THR A 170 -17.20 20.66 -13.98
N ILE A 171 -16.44 19.58 -13.78
CA ILE A 171 -16.96 18.32 -13.26
C ILE A 171 -16.83 18.29 -11.74
N GLU A 172 -17.95 18.05 -11.09
CA GLU A 172 -18.07 17.79 -9.65
C GLU A 172 -18.43 16.31 -9.47
N ALA A 173 -17.56 15.52 -8.84
CA ALA A 173 -17.69 14.06 -8.82
C ALA A 173 -17.76 13.50 -7.40
N TYR A 174 -18.64 12.52 -7.19
CA TYR A 174 -18.90 11.88 -5.90
C TYR A 174 -18.60 10.40 -5.98
N GLY A 175 -17.85 9.87 -5.01
CA GLY A 175 -17.50 8.45 -4.95
C GLY A 175 -17.05 7.99 -3.57
N ASP A 176 -17.09 6.69 -3.31
CA ASP A 176 -16.74 6.10 -2.00
C ASP A 176 -15.59 5.09 -2.08
N SER A 177 -15.26 4.64 -3.28
CA SER A 177 -14.45 3.44 -3.50
C SER A 177 -13.20 3.72 -4.33
N ARG A 178 -12.27 2.76 -4.33
CA ARG A 178 -11.11 2.78 -5.25
C ARG A 178 -11.53 2.78 -6.72
N GLY A 179 -12.73 2.29 -7.05
CA GLY A 179 -13.27 2.32 -8.40
C GLY A 179 -13.58 3.72 -8.92
N ASP A 180 -13.58 4.72 -8.05
CA ASP A 180 -13.91 6.12 -8.37
C ASP A 180 -12.68 7.01 -8.39
N ARG A 181 -11.51 6.46 -8.06
CA ARG A 181 -10.27 7.22 -7.94
C ARG A 181 -9.97 8.02 -9.20
N GLU A 182 -10.01 7.39 -10.37
CA GLU A 182 -9.71 8.05 -11.65
C GLU A 182 -10.74 9.13 -11.99
N LEU A 183 -12.02 8.89 -11.68
CA LEU A 183 -13.09 9.88 -11.87
C LEU A 183 -12.89 11.10 -10.94
N LEU A 184 -12.65 10.86 -9.66
CA LEU A 184 -12.36 11.92 -8.68
C LEU A 184 -11.08 12.69 -9.04
N GLN A 185 -10.05 12.02 -9.57
CA GLN A 185 -8.83 12.68 -10.01
C GLN A 185 -9.00 13.52 -11.28
N ALA A 186 -9.95 13.16 -12.15
CA ALA A 186 -10.29 13.92 -13.36
C ALA A 186 -11.25 15.08 -13.08
N ALA A 187 -11.96 15.06 -11.95
CA ALA A 187 -12.93 16.08 -11.58
C ALA A 187 -12.24 17.38 -11.11
N ALA A 188 -12.87 18.52 -11.43
CA ALA A 188 -12.44 19.82 -10.91
C ALA A 188 -12.76 19.96 -9.41
N ILE A 189 -13.88 19.36 -8.98
CA ILE A 189 -14.36 19.38 -7.59
C ILE A 189 -14.64 17.93 -7.16
N PRO A 190 -13.65 17.21 -6.59
CA PRO A 190 -13.84 15.84 -6.13
C PRO A 190 -14.48 15.78 -4.75
N HIS A 191 -15.32 14.78 -4.52
CA HIS A 191 -15.96 14.50 -3.24
C HIS A 191 -15.88 13.02 -2.88
N TYR A 192 -14.80 12.65 -2.18
CA TYR A 192 -14.63 11.31 -1.65
C TYR A 192 -15.35 11.15 -0.31
N ARG A 193 -16.37 10.28 -0.28
CA ARG A 193 -17.20 9.99 0.92
C ARG A 193 -17.72 11.25 1.62
N SER A 194 -18.08 12.26 0.84
CA SER A 194 -18.56 13.54 1.34
C SER A 194 -19.59 14.12 0.39
N PHE A 195 -20.55 14.85 0.94
CA PHE A 195 -21.55 15.62 0.20
C PHE A 195 -21.50 17.11 0.58
N CYS A 196 -20.41 17.53 1.24
CA CYS A 196 -20.18 18.92 1.62
C CYS A 196 -19.86 19.78 0.39
N THR A 197 -19.86 21.10 0.56
CA THR A 197 -19.48 22.03 -0.52
C THR A 197 -17.98 22.06 -0.79
N GLU A 198 -17.16 21.74 0.22
CA GLU A 198 -15.71 21.73 0.09
C GLU A 198 -15.22 20.48 -0.64
N PRO A 199 -14.30 20.60 -1.61
CA PRO A 199 -13.76 19.46 -2.32
C PRO A 199 -12.98 18.55 -1.38
N ARG A 200 -13.28 17.26 -1.41
CA ARG A 200 -12.49 16.20 -0.77
C ARG A 200 -11.91 15.25 -1.82
N PRO A 201 -10.62 15.37 -2.16
CA PRO A 201 -10.00 14.47 -3.13
C PRO A 201 -9.95 13.02 -2.62
N TYR A 202 -9.85 12.07 -3.55
CA TYR A 202 -9.63 10.66 -3.20
C TYR A 202 -8.33 10.53 -2.38
N PRO A 203 -8.35 9.81 -1.23
CA PRO A 203 -7.22 9.74 -0.34
C PRO A 203 -6.02 9.10 -1.03
N ALA A 204 -4.88 9.62 -0.66
CA ALA A 204 -3.59 9.22 -1.15
C ALA A 204 -3.28 7.73 -0.97
N PHE A 205 -3.61 7.24 0.21
CA PHE A 205 -3.29 5.92 0.69
C PHE A 205 -4.47 5.40 1.52
N SER A 206 -4.49 4.10 1.77
CA SER A 206 -5.47 3.47 2.65
C SER A 206 -4.73 2.72 3.75
N LEU A 207 -4.94 3.15 4.99
CA LEU A 207 -4.43 2.45 6.18
C LEU A 207 -5.24 1.18 6.49
N GLY A 208 -6.44 1.04 5.93
CA GLY A 208 -7.38 -0.04 6.26
C GLY A 208 -6.81 -1.45 6.01
N ALA A 209 -5.99 -1.62 4.98
CA ALA A 209 -5.34 -2.90 4.70
C ALA A 209 -4.17 -3.21 5.66
N LEU A 210 -3.61 -2.20 6.33
CA LEU A 210 -2.49 -2.36 7.26
C LEU A 210 -2.95 -2.66 8.70
N LEU A 211 -4.13 -2.17 9.09
CA LEU A 211 -4.65 -2.37 10.46
C LEU A 211 -4.73 -3.85 10.87
N PRO A 212 -5.26 -4.78 10.05
CA PRO A 212 -5.28 -6.20 10.39
C PRO A 212 -3.88 -6.79 10.54
N LEU A 213 -2.92 -6.34 9.70
CA LEU A 213 -1.54 -6.79 9.77
C LEU A 213 -0.85 -6.33 11.06
N ILE A 214 -1.02 -5.05 11.42
CA ILE A 214 -0.51 -4.48 12.68
C ILE A 214 -1.13 -5.23 13.87
N ALA A 215 -2.45 -5.43 13.86
CA ALA A 215 -3.17 -6.13 14.93
C ALA A 215 -2.72 -7.59 15.08
N LEU A 216 -2.63 -8.34 13.98
CA LEU A 216 -2.14 -9.72 13.98
C LEU A 216 -0.70 -9.79 14.51
N THR A 217 0.13 -8.80 14.17
CA THR A 217 1.51 -8.75 14.64
C THR A 217 1.61 -8.50 16.13
N LEU A 218 0.93 -7.46 16.64
CA LEU A 218 0.91 -7.15 18.06
C LEU A 218 0.35 -8.35 18.87
N LEU A 219 -0.67 -9.03 18.35
CA LEU A 219 -1.18 -10.27 18.93
C LEU A 219 -0.10 -11.36 18.96
N SER A 220 0.60 -11.59 17.85
CA SER A 220 1.67 -12.59 17.78
C SER A 220 2.80 -12.31 18.78
N TYR A 221 3.17 -11.05 18.98
CA TYR A 221 4.18 -10.66 19.97
C TYR A 221 3.69 -10.83 21.39
N GLY A 222 2.41 -10.53 21.67
CA GLY A 222 1.78 -10.82 22.95
C GLY A 222 1.80 -12.31 23.27
N LEU A 223 1.40 -13.16 22.31
CA LEU A 223 1.39 -14.62 22.47
C LEU A 223 2.80 -15.19 22.65
N LEU A 224 3.77 -14.80 21.83
CA LEU A 224 5.16 -15.24 21.95
C LEU A 224 5.81 -14.75 23.25
N GLY A 225 5.52 -13.52 23.66
CA GLY A 225 5.98 -12.95 24.90
C GLY A 225 5.44 -13.70 26.11
N SER A 226 4.12 -13.94 26.16
CA SER A 226 3.49 -14.72 27.23
C SER A 226 3.95 -16.17 27.24
N TRP A 227 4.20 -16.78 26.07
CA TRP A 227 4.78 -18.12 26.01
C TRP A 227 6.21 -18.17 26.58
N SER A 228 7.03 -17.15 26.31
CA SER A 228 8.43 -17.10 26.76
C SER A 228 8.60 -16.70 28.23
N GLN A 229 7.76 -15.81 28.75
CA GLN A 229 7.93 -15.19 30.07
C GLN A 229 6.80 -15.52 31.05
N GLY A 230 5.71 -16.16 30.60
CA GLY A 230 4.49 -16.34 31.37
C GLY A 230 3.96 -14.99 31.87
N ASP A 231 3.54 -14.96 33.13
CA ASP A 231 3.00 -13.76 33.79
C ASP A 231 4.07 -12.70 34.12
N LYS A 232 5.36 -12.99 33.89
CA LYS A 232 6.48 -12.09 34.23
C LYS A 232 6.79 -11.05 33.16
N LEU A 233 6.08 -11.05 32.04
CA LEU A 233 6.33 -10.12 30.93
C LEU A 233 6.13 -8.64 31.33
N LEU A 234 5.02 -8.32 32.01
CA LEU A 234 4.73 -6.95 32.44
C LEU A 234 5.72 -6.46 33.51
N PRO A 235 6.05 -7.24 34.56
CA PRO A 235 7.13 -6.89 35.49
C PRO A 235 8.49 -6.66 34.81
N LEU A 236 8.83 -7.48 33.82
CA LEU A 236 10.07 -7.32 33.05
C LEU A 236 10.08 -6.00 32.27
N PHE A 237 8.97 -5.65 31.62
CA PHE A 237 8.84 -4.38 30.90
C PHE A 237 9.02 -3.17 31.82
N LEU A 238 8.36 -3.18 32.98
CA LEU A 238 8.46 -2.09 33.96
C LEU A 238 9.88 -1.96 34.51
N ARG A 239 10.55 -3.09 34.79
CA ARG A 239 11.95 -3.10 35.25
C ARG A 239 12.91 -2.53 34.21
N LEU A 240 12.66 -2.79 32.93
CA LEU A 240 13.51 -2.38 31.81
C LEU A 240 13.19 -0.99 31.27
N TRP A 241 12.23 -0.26 31.85
CA TRP A 241 11.80 1.04 31.34
C TRP A 241 12.96 2.04 31.12
N PRO A 242 13.98 2.15 32.01
CA PRO A 242 15.13 3.01 31.75
C PRO A 242 15.93 2.60 30.50
N GLN A 243 16.18 1.30 30.33
CA GLN A 243 16.88 0.74 29.17
C GLN A 243 16.07 0.92 27.88
N ILE A 244 14.76 0.71 27.95
CA ILE A 244 13.83 0.94 26.83
C ILE A 244 13.85 2.42 26.44
N SER A 245 13.84 3.34 27.40
CA SER A 245 13.85 4.79 27.14
C SER A 245 15.14 5.23 26.44
N VAL A 246 16.30 4.79 26.94
CA VAL A 246 17.60 5.07 26.31
C VAL A 246 17.70 4.42 24.93
N GLY A 247 17.25 3.18 24.80
CA GLY A 247 17.21 2.49 23.52
C GLY A 247 16.30 3.17 22.50
N LEU A 248 15.12 3.62 22.90
CA LEU A 248 14.21 4.40 22.04
C LEU A 248 14.83 5.71 21.60
N LEU A 249 15.57 6.39 22.47
CA LEU A 249 16.32 7.59 22.10
C LEU A 249 17.37 7.27 21.03
N LEU A 250 18.14 6.19 21.19
CA LEU A 250 19.11 5.75 20.17
C LEU A 250 18.43 5.40 18.85
N VAL A 251 17.27 4.76 18.90
CA VAL A 251 16.47 4.46 17.72
C VAL A 251 15.96 5.74 17.04
N LEU A 252 15.50 6.74 17.79
CA LEU A 252 15.12 8.05 17.25
C LEU A 252 16.30 8.77 16.60
N VAL A 253 17.49 8.70 17.21
CA VAL A 253 18.73 9.22 16.60
C VAL A 253 19.04 8.45 15.31
N SER A 254 18.91 7.12 15.30
CA SER A 254 19.06 6.30 14.09
C SER A 254 18.11 6.77 12.97
N TYR A 255 16.83 6.98 13.27
CA TYR A 255 15.87 7.50 12.28
C TYR A 255 16.22 8.91 11.79
N THR A 256 16.74 9.77 12.67
CA THR A 256 17.21 11.11 12.29
C THR A 256 18.40 11.04 11.34
N VAL A 257 19.35 10.14 11.61
CA VAL A 257 20.51 9.86 10.75
C VAL A 257 20.06 9.30 9.39
N ARG A 258 19.09 8.37 9.38
CA ARG A 258 18.48 7.84 8.15
C ARG A 258 17.75 8.91 7.34
N TYR A 259 17.08 9.86 8.00
CA TYR A 259 16.47 11.02 7.34
C TYR A 259 17.54 11.96 6.75
N GLY A 260 18.65 12.19 7.45
CA GLY A 260 19.80 12.93 6.93
C GLY A 260 20.35 12.32 5.63
N ARG A 261 20.44 10.97 5.56
CA ARG A 261 20.78 10.26 4.33
C ARG A 261 19.79 10.54 3.20
N TRP A 262 18.48 10.49 3.49
CA TRP A 262 17.45 10.80 2.50
C TRP A 262 17.61 12.21 1.93
N ARG A 263 17.85 13.20 2.79
CA ARG A 263 18.13 14.59 2.39
C ARG A 263 19.37 14.72 1.52
N LEU A 264 20.43 13.98 1.84
CA LEU A 264 21.66 13.94 1.03
C LEU A 264 21.39 13.37 -0.37
N LEU A 265 20.55 12.34 -0.50
CA LEU A 265 20.17 11.79 -1.81
C LEU A 265 19.29 12.76 -2.61
N LEU A 266 18.34 13.45 -1.98
CA LEU A 266 17.53 14.48 -2.64
C LEU A 266 18.37 15.69 -3.08
N ALA A 267 19.30 16.14 -2.24
CA ALA A 267 20.20 17.24 -2.56
C ALA A 267 21.09 16.92 -3.77
N ALA A 268 21.54 15.66 -3.92
CA ALA A 268 22.28 15.21 -5.09
C ALA A 268 21.48 15.28 -6.40
N LEU A 269 20.14 15.24 -6.31
CA LEU A 269 19.21 15.41 -7.42
C LEU A 269 18.77 16.86 -7.63
N SER A 270 19.34 17.81 -6.87
CA SER A 270 18.90 19.21 -6.85
C SER A 270 17.42 19.39 -6.44
N LEU A 271 16.88 18.45 -5.64
CA LEU A 271 15.51 18.50 -5.12
C LEU A 271 15.54 19.00 -3.67
N GLN A 272 14.78 20.06 -3.38
CA GLN A 272 14.73 20.67 -2.04
C GLN A 272 13.29 20.89 -1.56
N PRO A 273 12.57 19.83 -1.15
CA PRO A 273 11.28 20.02 -0.50
C PRO A 273 11.43 20.76 0.84
N PRO A 274 10.39 21.50 1.28
CA PRO A 274 10.33 22.07 2.62
C PRO A 274 10.58 20.99 3.68
N ILE A 275 11.50 21.27 4.61
CA ILE A 275 11.99 20.28 5.59
C ILE A 275 10.83 19.71 6.42
N ALA A 276 9.90 20.57 6.86
CA ALA A 276 8.78 20.14 7.69
C ALA A 276 7.80 19.20 6.96
N ASP A 277 7.56 19.42 5.66
CA ASP A 277 6.71 18.54 4.85
C ASP A 277 7.43 17.23 4.51
N ASP A 278 8.69 17.32 4.09
CA ASP A 278 9.50 16.15 3.74
C ASP A 278 9.75 15.24 4.93
N ALA A 279 10.08 15.78 6.11
CA ALA A 279 10.27 14.98 7.32
C ALA A 279 8.98 14.24 7.71
N ARG A 280 7.83 14.91 7.63
CA ARG A 280 6.51 14.30 7.89
C ARG A 280 6.17 13.22 6.86
N ILE A 281 6.39 13.48 5.58
CA ILE A 281 6.14 12.51 4.50
C ILE A 281 7.08 11.30 4.62
N TRP A 282 8.36 11.54 4.93
CA TRP A 282 9.36 10.50 5.12
C TRP A 282 9.01 9.62 6.33
N MET A 283 8.70 10.22 7.48
CA MET A 283 8.24 9.45 8.66
C MET A 283 6.91 8.75 8.38
N GLY A 284 5.97 9.43 7.73
CA GLY A 284 4.67 8.88 7.32
C GLY A 284 4.79 7.62 6.47
N SER A 285 5.81 7.54 5.61
CA SER A 285 6.07 6.36 4.79
C SER A 285 6.34 5.09 5.59
N TYR A 286 6.84 5.21 6.84
CA TYR A 286 7.07 4.06 7.71
C TYR A 286 5.79 3.39 8.19
N ALA A 287 4.62 4.04 8.07
CA ALA A 287 3.33 3.36 8.26
C ALA A 287 3.19 2.13 7.35
N PHE A 288 3.85 2.16 6.18
CA PHE A 288 3.84 1.10 5.18
C PHE A 288 5.12 0.26 5.17
N THR A 289 6.02 0.39 6.15
CA THR A 289 7.30 -0.35 6.18
C THR A 289 7.08 -1.87 6.31
N ALA A 290 5.98 -2.29 6.95
CA ALA A 290 5.61 -3.70 7.12
C ALA A 290 5.13 -4.39 5.82
N THR A 291 5.15 -3.69 4.68
CA THR A 291 4.86 -4.30 3.38
C THR A 291 6.00 -5.19 2.88
N PRO A 292 5.74 -6.20 2.03
CA PRO A 292 6.79 -7.02 1.42
C PRO A 292 7.89 -6.18 0.77
N GLY A 293 9.15 -6.46 1.14
CA GLY A 293 10.33 -5.73 0.66
C GLY A 293 10.37 -4.25 1.03
N LYS A 294 9.57 -3.80 2.02
CA LYS A 294 9.38 -2.38 2.39
C LYS A 294 8.91 -1.50 1.21
N SER A 295 8.28 -2.11 0.20
CA SER A 295 7.87 -1.44 -1.04
C SER A 295 6.85 -0.31 -0.82
N GLY A 296 6.06 -0.41 0.25
CA GLY A 296 5.06 0.59 0.63
C GLY A 296 5.64 1.95 1.02
N GLU A 297 6.92 2.03 1.42
CA GLU A 297 7.58 3.32 1.68
C GLU A 297 7.68 4.18 0.41
N ALA A 298 7.52 3.60 -0.79
CA ALA A 298 7.45 4.32 -2.06
C ALA A 298 6.30 5.34 -2.14
N VAL A 299 5.30 5.22 -1.26
CA VAL A 299 4.22 6.22 -1.09
C VAL A 299 4.78 7.63 -0.89
N ARG A 300 5.96 7.77 -0.28
CA ARG A 300 6.61 9.07 -0.04
C ARG A 300 6.93 9.83 -1.32
N SER A 301 7.32 9.12 -2.38
CA SER A 301 7.61 9.75 -3.69
C SER A 301 6.35 10.34 -4.32
N TRP A 302 5.21 9.68 -4.09
CA TRP A 302 3.93 10.14 -4.58
C TRP A 302 3.39 11.29 -3.71
N LEU A 303 3.55 11.23 -2.38
CA LEU A 303 3.18 12.31 -1.46
C LEU A 303 4.00 13.58 -1.70
N LEU A 304 5.31 13.46 -1.99
CA LEU A 304 6.15 14.59 -2.38
C LEU A 304 5.69 15.22 -3.70
N LYS A 305 5.21 14.40 -4.64
CA LYS A 305 4.61 14.90 -5.89
C LYS A 305 3.35 15.70 -5.65
N GLN A 306 2.47 15.21 -4.79
CA GLN A 306 1.21 15.90 -4.53
C GLN A 306 1.38 17.16 -3.69
N ASN A 307 2.12 17.07 -2.59
CA ASN A 307 2.19 18.15 -1.60
C ASN A 307 3.25 19.19 -1.92
N CYS A 308 4.34 18.78 -2.56
CA CYS A 308 5.51 19.63 -2.80
C CYS A 308 5.81 19.81 -4.29
N ASN A 309 4.95 19.30 -5.18
CA ASN A 309 5.13 19.33 -6.64
C ASN A 309 6.48 18.74 -7.12
N ILE A 310 7.04 17.78 -6.38
CA ILE A 310 8.32 17.14 -6.72
C ILE A 310 8.07 15.93 -7.63
N PRO A 311 8.79 15.78 -8.76
CA PRO A 311 8.58 14.65 -9.66
C PRO A 311 8.87 13.30 -8.99
N ALA A 312 7.94 12.35 -9.15
CA ALA A 312 8.04 11.02 -8.54
C ALA A 312 9.16 10.11 -9.10
N PRO A 313 9.46 10.10 -10.44
CA PRO A 313 10.53 9.23 -10.96
C PRO A 313 11.92 9.42 -10.30
N PRO A 314 12.46 10.65 -10.14
CA PRO A 314 13.76 10.83 -9.49
C PRO A 314 13.74 10.48 -7.99
N THR A 315 12.67 10.79 -7.26
CA THR A 315 12.56 10.44 -5.84
C THR A 315 12.41 8.92 -5.62
N LEU A 316 11.79 8.21 -6.56
CA LEU A 316 11.73 6.74 -6.55
C LEU A 316 13.13 6.13 -6.73
N MET A 317 13.96 6.72 -7.60
CA MET A 317 15.36 6.29 -7.76
C MET A 317 16.19 6.58 -6.51
N ALA A 318 15.96 7.71 -5.84
CA ALA A 318 16.59 8.01 -4.55
C ALA A 318 16.23 6.95 -3.49
N LEU A 319 14.96 6.51 -3.43
CA LEU A 319 14.54 5.42 -2.55
C LEU A 319 15.25 4.10 -2.91
N ALA A 320 15.37 3.76 -4.18
CA ALA A 320 16.08 2.54 -4.61
C ALA A 320 17.56 2.57 -4.17
N VAL A 321 18.24 3.70 -4.34
CA VAL A 321 19.62 3.90 -3.89
C VAL A 321 19.73 3.89 -2.37
N GLU A 322 18.75 4.43 -1.65
CA GLU A 322 18.68 4.33 -0.19
C GLU A 322 18.61 2.86 0.27
N ARG A 323 17.84 2.01 -0.41
CA ARG A 323 17.77 0.56 -0.09
C ARG A 323 19.08 -0.16 -0.38
N LEU A 324 19.73 0.16 -1.50
CA LEU A 324 21.01 -0.40 -1.88
C LEU A 324 22.13 0.02 -0.90
N THR A 325 22.13 1.29 -0.48
CA THR A 325 23.07 1.79 0.53
C THR A 325 22.77 1.20 1.92
N ASP A 326 21.52 0.93 2.28
CA ASP A 326 21.18 0.16 3.49
C ASP A 326 21.72 -1.27 3.45
N GLY A 327 21.52 -2.00 2.35
CA GLY A 327 22.01 -3.36 2.18
C GLY A 327 23.54 -3.43 2.25
N THR A 328 24.24 -2.51 1.57
CA THR A 328 25.71 -2.42 1.68
C THR A 328 26.19 -2.08 3.08
N SER A 329 25.47 -1.21 3.80
CA SER A 329 25.81 -0.86 5.19
C SER A 329 25.82 -2.11 6.08
N VAL A 330 24.78 -2.95 5.96
CA VAL A 330 24.70 -4.20 6.70
C VAL A 330 25.84 -5.15 6.31
N LEU A 331 26.11 -5.31 5.02
CA LEU A 331 27.22 -6.17 4.57
C LEU A 331 28.58 -5.69 5.07
N LEU A 332 28.83 -4.38 5.13
CA LEU A 332 30.05 -3.82 5.71
C LEU A 332 30.16 -4.08 7.22
N ILE A 333 29.06 -3.95 7.96
CA ILE A 333 29.02 -4.29 9.40
C ILE A 333 29.36 -5.78 9.60
N LEU A 334 28.79 -6.66 8.77
CA LEU A 334 29.07 -8.10 8.85
C LEU A 334 30.52 -8.42 8.47
N LEU A 335 31.07 -7.77 7.45
CA LEU A 335 32.47 -7.94 7.05
C LEU A 335 33.43 -7.46 8.14
N PHE A 336 33.18 -6.30 8.74
CA PHE A 336 33.98 -5.78 9.84
C PHE A 336 34.04 -6.76 11.02
N ASN A 337 32.96 -7.52 11.23
CA ASN A 337 32.85 -8.53 12.27
C ASN A 337 33.09 -9.97 11.78
N LEU A 338 33.73 -10.15 10.62
CA LEU A 338 34.01 -11.46 10.04
C LEU A 338 34.71 -12.46 10.99
N PRO A 339 35.69 -12.06 11.83
CA PRO A 339 36.32 -12.98 12.78
C PRO A 339 35.33 -13.59 13.79
N LEU A 340 34.29 -12.86 14.19
CA LEU A 340 33.26 -13.37 15.08
C LEU A 340 32.35 -14.38 14.35
N LEU A 341 31.97 -14.07 13.11
CA LEU A 341 31.14 -14.96 12.28
C LEU A 341 31.82 -16.30 11.97
N LEU A 342 33.14 -16.28 11.72
CA LEU A 342 33.93 -17.49 11.47
C LEU A 342 34.00 -18.40 12.70
N ARG A 343 34.01 -17.85 13.92
CA ARG A 343 33.99 -18.63 15.17
C ARG A 343 32.72 -19.47 15.32
N TRP A 344 31.58 -18.95 14.87
CA TRP A 344 30.30 -19.65 14.95
C TRP A 344 30.02 -20.61 13.78
N LYS A 345 31.03 -20.86 12.91
CA LYS A 345 30.95 -21.78 11.75
C LYS A 345 29.72 -21.57 10.88
N LEU A 346 29.21 -20.34 10.79
CA LEU A 346 28.01 -20.06 10.02
C LEU A 346 28.34 -20.10 8.52
N PRO A 347 27.64 -20.91 7.69
CA PRO A 347 27.80 -20.89 6.23
C PRO A 347 27.36 -19.54 5.61
N PHE A 348 26.80 -18.66 6.43
CA PHE A 348 26.42 -17.29 6.12
C PHE A 348 27.61 -16.41 5.68
N VAL A 349 28.82 -16.73 6.12
CA VAL A 349 30.03 -15.99 5.72
C VAL A 349 30.24 -16.02 4.20
N LEU A 350 30.00 -17.17 3.55
CA LEU A 350 30.11 -17.29 2.10
C LEU A 350 29.01 -16.49 1.38
N LEU A 351 27.77 -16.50 1.90
CA LEU A 351 26.66 -15.74 1.32
C LEU A 351 26.84 -14.23 1.50
N CYS A 352 27.35 -13.76 2.65
CA CYS A 352 27.64 -12.35 2.88
C CYS A 352 28.81 -11.85 2.05
N THR A 353 29.86 -12.66 1.88
CA THR A 353 31.01 -12.32 1.01
C THR A 353 30.61 -12.33 -0.47
N LEU A 354 29.87 -13.33 -0.94
CA LEU A 354 29.31 -13.34 -2.30
C LEU A 354 28.33 -12.20 -2.53
N GLY A 355 27.48 -11.87 -1.55
CA GLY A 355 26.56 -10.74 -1.60
C GLY A 355 27.31 -9.41 -1.66
N LEU A 356 28.37 -9.24 -0.88
CA LEU A 356 29.21 -8.05 -0.92
C LEU A 356 29.96 -7.94 -2.26
N ILE A 357 30.50 -9.04 -2.78
CA ILE A 357 31.16 -9.08 -4.09
C ILE A 357 30.17 -8.80 -5.22
N ALA A 358 28.95 -9.36 -5.17
CA ALA A 358 27.91 -9.10 -6.16
C ALA A 358 27.45 -7.64 -6.12
N VAL A 359 27.33 -7.08 -4.92
CA VAL A 359 26.99 -5.68 -4.75
C VAL A 359 28.15 -4.82 -5.26
N ILE A 360 29.38 -4.93 -4.74
CA ILE A 360 30.57 -4.20 -5.23
C ILE A 360 30.75 -4.38 -6.75
N GLY A 361 30.52 -5.58 -7.27
CA GLY A 361 30.46 -5.89 -8.69
C GLY A 361 29.41 -5.04 -9.39
N PHE A 362 28.18 -4.97 -8.89
CA PHE A 362 27.15 -4.05 -9.39
C PHE A 362 27.58 -2.57 -9.33
N TRP A 363 28.28 -2.13 -8.28
CA TRP A 363 28.83 -0.77 -8.17
C TRP A 363 29.90 -0.47 -9.24
N LEU A 364 30.82 -1.40 -9.45
CA LEU A 364 31.88 -1.31 -10.47
C LEU A 364 31.33 -1.48 -11.89
N LEU A 365 30.32 -2.33 -12.08
CA LEU A 365 29.63 -2.54 -13.35
C LEU A 365 28.72 -1.36 -13.71
N GLY A 366 28.22 -0.60 -12.72
CA GLY A 366 27.54 0.69 -12.90
C GLY A 366 28.44 1.77 -13.53
N TRP A 367 29.77 1.59 -13.52
CA TRP A 367 30.73 2.40 -14.30
C TRP A 367 30.92 1.91 -15.74
N GLY A 368 30.53 0.69 -16.08
CA GLY A 368 30.78 0.07 -17.38
C GLY A 368 29.86 0.56 -18.50
N ARG A 369 30.44 1.12 -19.58
CA ARG A 369 29.72 1.52 -20.81
C ARG A 369 28.94 0.38 -21.49
N TRP A 370 29.20 -0.88 -21.15
CA TRP A 370 28.73 -2.08 -21.87
C TRP A 370 27.37 -2.61 -21.36
N LEU A 371 27.16 -2.71 -20.04
CA LEU A 371 25.85 -3.07 -19.46
C LEU A 371 24.77 -2.00 -19.70
N ARG A 372 25.19 -0.76 -19.99
CA ARG A 372 24.36 0.37 -20.43
C ARG A 372 23.57 0.05 -21.71
N SER A 373 24.16 -0.66 -22.68
CA SER A 373 23.46 -0.99 -23.93
C SER A 373 22.46 -2.13 -23.72
N LEU A 374 22.81 -3.11 -22.89
CA LEU A 374 21.96 -4.25 -22.56
C LEU A 374 20.72 -3.84 -21.76
N PHE A 375 20.87 -3.00 -20.74
CA PHE A 375 19.73 -2.55 -19.93
C PHE A 375 18.79 -1.63 -20.73
N CYS A 376 19.32 -0.68 -21.52
CA CYS A 376 18.50 0.17 -22.39
C CYS A 376 17.82 -0.62 -23.53
N SER A 377 18.51 -1.58 -24.14
CA SER A 377 17.94 -2.45 -25.20
C SER A 377 16.82 -3.34 -24.67
N THR A 378 16.99 -3.90 -23.46
CA THR A 378 16.04 -4.85 -22.89
C THR A 378 14.85 -4.14 -22.24
N ALA A 379 15.08 -3.00 -21.57
CA ALA A 379 14.02 -2.15 -21.02
C ALA A 379 13.11 -1.56 -22.12
N ASN A 380 13.68 -1.10 -23.25
CA ASN A 380 12.89 -0.61 -24.39
C ASN A 380 12.05 -1.69 -25.10
N LYS A 381 12.43 -2.97 -24.95
CA LYS A 381 11.66 -4.10 -25.53
C LYS A 381 10.53 -4.59 -24.64
N LEU A 382 10.63 -4.40 -23.31
CA LEU A 382 9.69 -4.95 -22.33
C LEU A 382 8.74 -3.91 -21.72
N LEU A 383 9.09 -2.62 -21.75
CA LEU A 383 8.26 -1.56 -21.18
C LEU A 383 7.41 -0.86 -22.27
N PRO A 384 6.10 -0.63 -22.02
CA PRO A 384 5.25 0.16 -22.92
C PRO A 384 5.81 1.56 -23.15
N GLU A 385 5.64 2.14 -24.34
CA GLU A 385 6.19 3.46 -24.74
C GLU A 385 5.91 4.60 -23.73
N LYS A 386 4.79 4.54 -22.99
CA LYS A 386 4.46 5.52 -21.94
C LYS A 386 5.44 5.53 -20.75
N PHE A 387 6.11 4.41 -20.47
CA PHE A 387 7.16 4.33 -19.45
C PHE A 387 8.52 4.81 -19.96
N VAL A 388 8.75 4.80 -21.28
CA VAL A 388 10.03 5.20 -21.89
C VAL A 388 10.26 6.71 -21.77
N SER A 389 9.23 7.54 -21.95
CA SER A 389 9.32 8.99 -21.73
C SER A 389 9.45 9.38 -20.26
N ALA A 390 8.77 8.66 -19.34
CA ALA A 390 8.93 8.81 -17.90
C ALA A 390 10.26 8.23 -17.36
N SER A 391 10.94 7.38 -18.13
CA SER A 391 12.22 6.76 -17.78
C SER A 391 13.42 7.68 -18.02
N GLY A 392 13.29 8.74 -18.82
CA GLY A 392 14.38 9.70 -19.07
C GLY A 392 14.88 10.34 -17.78
N ASP A 393 13.97 10.97 -17.03
CA ASP A 393 14.29 11.64 -15.77
C ASP A 393 14.77 10.66 -14.69
N GLY A 394 14.18 9.46 -14.63
CA GLY A 394 14.61 8.41 -13.71
C GLY A 394 16.03 7.91 -13.99
N LEU A 395 16.37 7.66 -15.25
CA LEU A 395 17.72 7.21 -15.64
C LEU A 395 18.78 8.30 -15.39
N ILE A 396 18.44 9.57 -15.62
CA ILE A 396 19.31 10.71 -15.30
C ILE A 396 19.53 10.79 -13.79
N ALA A 397 18.46 10.72 -13.00
CA ALA A 397 18.53 10.72 -11.54
C ALA A 397 19.38 9.57 -11.01
N LEU A 398 19.19 8.35 -11.52
CA LEU A 398 19.99 7.19 -11.13
C LEU A 398 21.49 7.42 -11.39
N ARG A 399 21.86 8.02 -12.52
CA ARG A 399 23.28 8.35 -12.82
C ARG A 399 23.87 9.35 -11.83
N GLN A 400 23.10 10.36 -11.42
CA GLN A 400 23.55 11.35 -10.44
C GLN A 400 23.73 10.71 -9.06
N LEU A 401 22.83 9.79 -8.69
CA LEU A 401 22.87 9.08 -7.42
C LEU A 401 23.97 8.02 -7.36
N LEU A 402 24.39 7.44 -8.48
CA LEU A 402 25.41 6.39 -8.52
C LEU A 402 26.86 6.91 -8.41
N ARG A 403 27.07 8.17 -8.00
CA ARG A 403 28.42 8.73 -7.76
C ARG A 403 29.07 8.05 -6.55
N ALA A 404 30.29 7.54 -6.73
CA ALA A 404 31.00 6.76 -5.71
C ALA A 404 31.09 7.47 -4.34
N GLN A 405 31.42 8.77 -4.32
CA GLN A 405 31.50 9.55 -3.08
C GLN A 405 30.14 9.66 -2.38
N LEU A 406 29.06 9.94 -3.12
CA LEU A 406 27.72 10.06 -2.57
C LEU A 406 27.29 8.75 -1.93
N LEU A 407 27.49 7.67 -2.67
CA LEU A 407 27.09 6.36 -2.25
C LEU A 407 27.92 5.86 -1.05
N LEU A 408 29.24 6.10 -1.03
CA LEU A 408 30.09 5.79 0.13
C LEU A 408 29.59 6.55 1.37
N THR A 409 29.29 7.84 1.22
CA THR A 409 28.77 8.67 2.32
C THR A 409 27.43 8.14 2.81
N ALA A 410 26.51 7.83 1.90
CA ALA A 410 25.20 7.27 2.23
C ALA A 410 25.29 5.89 2.92
N THR A 411 26.24 5.04 2.50
CA THR A 411 26.53 3.76 3.14
C THR A 411 27.13 3.97 4.53
N MET A 412 28.08 4.90 4.73
CA MET A 412 28.61 5.18 6.07
C MET A 412 27.55 5.72 7.03
N ILE A 413 26.64 6.58 6.54
CA ILE A 413 25.48 7.02 7.32
C ILE A 413 24.59 5.84 7.71
N GLY A 414 24.38 4.88 6.80
CA GLY A 414 23.64 3.66 7.07
C GLY A 414 24.34 2.78 8.12
N VAL A 415 25.66 2.63 8.08
CA VAL A 415 26.44 1.89 9.08
C VAL A 415 26.19 2.46 10.47
N VAL A 416 26.29 3.78 10.63
CA VAL A 416 26.03 4.46 11.91
C VAL A 416 24.60 4.19 12.39
N ALA A 417 23.60 4.34 11.52
CA ALA A 417 22.20 4.11 11.88
C ALA A 417 21.94 2.66 12.36
N TRP A 418 22.45 1.66 11.63
CA TRP A 418 22.31 0.25 12.02
C TRP A 418 23.07 -0.09 13.31
N SER A 419 24.25 0.50 13.53
CA SER A 419 25.02 0.32 14.77
C SER A 419 24.30 0.91 16.00
N LEU A 420 23.59 2.04 15.87
CA LEU A 420 22.80 2.61 16.96
C LEU A 420 21.66 1.68 17.41
N GLU A 421 20.99 1.01 16.46
CA GLU A 421 19.97 0.01 16.78
C GLU A 421 20.59 -1.25 17.42
N GLY A 422 21.75 -1.69 16.94
CA GLY A 422 22.52 -2.78 17.57
C GLY A 422 22.93 -2.46 19.01
N LEU A 423 23.34 -1.21 19.27
CA LEU A 423 23.63 -0.71 20.62
C LEU A 423 22.38 -0.70 21.50
N SER A 424 21.22 -0.32 20.95
CA SER A 424 19.94 -0.41 21.67
C SER A 424 19.62 -1.85 22.08
N LEU A 425 19.83 -2.83 21.20
CA LEU A 425 19.64 -4.25 21.55
C LEU A 425 20.61 -4.69 22.65
N TRP A 426 21.87 -4.29 22.59
CA TRP A 426 22.85 -4.61 23.62
C TRP A 426 22.47 -4.06 25.00
N ILE A 427 21.97 -2.82 25.08
CA ILE A 427 21.49 -2.20 26.33
C ILE A 427 20.32 -3.01 26.92
N LEU A 428 19.39 -3.48 26.08
CA LEU A 428 18.27 -4.33 26.53
C LEU A 428 18.77 -5.66 27.11
N ILE A 429 19.70 -6.34 26.43
CA ILE A 429 20.23 -7.63 26.86
C ILE A 429 20.97 -7.50 28.19
N LYS A 430 21.79 -6.45 28.35
CA LYS A 430 22.43 -6.13 29.64
C LYS A 430 21.41 -5.83 30.73
N GLY A 431 20.35 -5.09 30.41
CA GLY A 431 19.27 -4.77 31.35
C GLY A 431 18.52 -6.00 31.87
N ILE A 432 18.33 -7.03 31.03
CA ILE A 432 17.65 -8.28 31.41
C ILE A 432 18.53 -9.13 32.34
N GLY A 433 19.85 -8.89 32.36
CA GLY A 433 20.80 -9.57 33.24
C GLY A 433 21.66 -10.63 32.57
N ALA A 434 21.71 -10.67 31.22
CA ALA A 434 22.71 -11.45 30.51
C ALA A 434 23.99 -10.62 30.35
N GLY A 435 25.02 -10.94 31.14
CA GLY A 435 26.38 -10.45 30.97
C GLY A 435 27.21 -11.48 30.21
N GLY A 436 27.84 -11.09 29.11
CA GLY A 436 28.70 -11.99 28.34
C GLY A 436 28.87 -11.55 26.89
N ILE A 437 27.88 -10.84 26.34
CA ILE A 437 27.96 -10.35 24.97
C ILE A 437 28.48 -8.91 24.87
N ASN A 438 29.27 -8.70 23.83
CA ASN A 438 29.75 -7.39 23.39
C ASN A 438 28.72 -6.70 22.50
N TRP A 439 28.84 -5.38 22.37
CA TRP A 439 27.93 -4.59 21.52
C TRP A 439 28.02 -5.01 20.04
N ASN A 440 29.19 -5.45 19.58
CA ASN A 440 29.39 -6.01 18.24
C ASN A 440 28.53 -7.27 18.01
N GLU A 441 28.46 -8.16 18.99
CA GLU A 441 27.70 -9.42 18.91
C GLU A 441 26.19 -9.15 18.79
N ALA A 442 25.68 -8.22 19.61
CA ALA A 442 24.30 -7.74 19.50
C ALA A 442 24.03 -7.05 18.15
N THR A 443 24.97 -6.24 17.66
CA THR A 443 24.83 -5.54 16.37
C THR A 443 24.78 -6.53 15.21
N ILE A 444 25.58 -7.60 15.24
CA ILE A 444 25.53 -8.67 14.23
C ILE A 444 24.18 -9.38 14.31
N ALA A 445 23.73 -9.75 15.51
CA ALA A 445 22.45 -10.44 15.69
C ALA A 445 21.29 -9.62 15.11
N HIS A 446 21.23 -8.31 15.38
CA HIS A 446 20.20 -7.42 14.85
C HIS A 446 20.31 -7.22 13.33
N THR A 447 21.50 -6.89 12.83
CA THR A 447 21.69 -6.51 11.41
C THR A 447 21.62 -7.72 10.47
N ALA A 448 22.21 -8.87 10.82
CA ALA A 448 22.11 -10.09 10.03
C ALA A 448 20.67 -10.62 9.98
N ALA A 449 19.97 -10.60 11.11
CA ALA A 449 18.56 -11.00 11.16
C ALA A 449 17.66 -10.02 10.39
N GLY A 450 17.95 -8.72 10.44
CA GLY A 450 17.27 -7.71 9.64
C GLY A 450 17.45 -7.93 8.13
N LEU A 451 18.64 -8.34 7.68
CA LEU A 451 18.91 -8.72 6.30
C LEU A 451 18.14 -9.99 5.89
N LEU A 452 18.17 -11.04 6.73
CA LEU A 452 17.36 -12.24 6.54
C LEU A 452 15.88 -11.92 6.42
N GLY A 453 15.36 -11.04 7.27
CA GLY A 453 13.98 -10.58 7.24
C GLY A 453 13.62 -9.77 5.99
N ALA A 454 14.56 -9.00 5.44
CA ALA A 454 14.35 -8.30 4.18
C ALA A 454 14.33 -9.28 2.99
N LEU A 455 15.22 -10.27 2.98
CA LEU A 455 15.32 -11.28 1.92
C LEU A 455 14.14 -12.26 1.91
N SER A 456 13.47 -12.48 3.05
CA SER A 456 12.31 -13.37 3.12
C SER A 456 11.05 -12.79 2.47
N LEU A 457 11.02 -11.48 2.18
CA LEU A 457 9.87 -10.73 1.65
C LEU A 457 8.59 -10.88 2.50
N LEU A 458 8.69 -11.42 3.71
CA LEU A 458 7.59 -11.50 4.65
C LEU A 458 7.20 -10.08 5.09
N PRO A 459 5.91 -9.81 5.35
CA PRO A 459 5.47 -8.53 5.87
C PRO A 459 6.25 -8.14 7.13
N GLY A 460 6.98 -7.02 7.08
CA GLY A 460 7.85 -6.56 8.17
C GLY A 460 9.01 -7.50 8.53
N GLY A 461 9.28 -8.56 7.76
CA GLY A 461 10.24 -9.61 8.09
C GLY A 461 9.80 -10.49 9.27
N LEU A 462 8.49 -10.53 9.55
CA LEU A 462 7.92 -11.24 10.70
C LEU A 462 8.25 -12.74 10.69
N GLY A 463 8.59 -13.26 11.86
CA GLY A 463 9.03 -14.64 12.08
C GLY A 463 10.51 -14.82 11.72
N SER A 464 10.92 -14.40 10.52
CA SER A 464 12.29 -14.56 10.04
C SER A 464 13.32 -13.71 10.80
N THR A 465 13.01 -12.44 11.07
CA THR A 465 13.92 -11.54 11.82
C THR A 465 14.01 -11.96 13.27
N GLU A 466 12.87 -12.33 13.86
CA GLU A 466 12.79 -12.74 15.25
C GLU A 466 13.56 -14.05 15.46
N ALA A 467 13.31 -15.07 14.63
CA ALA A 467 14.03 -16.34 14.70
C ALA A 467 15.53 -16.15 14.43
N GLY A 468 15.91 -15.29 13.47
CA GLY A 468 17.30 -14.98 13.18
C GLY A 468 18.01 -14.30 14.36
N THR A 469 17.37 -13.31 14.99
CA THR A 469 17.96 -12.58 16.13
C THR A 469 18.09 -13.52 17.33
N ILE A 470 17.02 -14.25 17.68
CA ILE A 470 17.01 -15.20 18.80
C ILE A 470 18.05 -16.31 18.57
N GLY A 471 18.11 -16.85 17.36
CA GLY A 471 19.06 -17.90 16.99
C GLY A 471 20.51 -17.44 17.09
N LEU A 472 20.83 -16.25 16.55
CA LEU A 472 22.19 -15.70 16.63
C LEU A 472 22.60 -15.36 18.07
N LEU A 473 21.69 -14.78 18.86
CA LEU A 473 21.94 -14.52 20.28
C LEU A 473 22.15 -15.82 21.06
N ASN A 474 21.38 -16.88 20.76
CA ASN A 474 21.57 -18.19 21.39
C ASN A 474 22.94 -18.80 21.05
N LEU A 475 23.36 -18.74 19.78
CA LEU A 475 24.70 -19.16 19.36
C LEU A 475 25.83 -18.35 20.03
N GLN A 476 25.53 -17.11 20.43
CA GLN A 476 26.41 -16.24 21.22
C GLN A 476 26.38 -16.55 22.72
N GLY A 477 25.62 -17.56 23.16
CA GLY A 477 25.52 -17.97 24.56
C GLY A 477 24.43 -17.23 25.36
N VAL A 478 23.58 -16.43 24.72
CA VAL A 478 22.44 -15.78 25.38
C VAL A 478 21.29 -16.79 25.54
N PRO A 479 20.81 -17.06 26.78
CA PRO A 479 19.69 -17.98 26.98
C PRO A 479 18.43 -17.53 26.22
N LEU A 480 17.62 -18.49 25.74
CA LEU A 480 16.36 -18.18 25.02
C LEU A 480 15.40 -17.32 25.86
N ALA A 481 15.40 -17.51 27.18
CA ALA A 481 14.63 -16.70 28.11
C ALA A 481 15.03 -15.21 28.10
N VAL A 482 16.24 -14.87 27.66
CA VAL A 482 16.70 -13.48 27.49
C VAL A 482 16.61 -13.03 26.04
N ALA A 483 17.02 -13.87 25.10
CA ALA A 483 17.04 -13.56 23.68
C ALA A 483 15.64 -13.25 23.13
N THR A 484 14.62 -14.00 23.53
CA THR A 484 13.23 -13.80 23.07
C THR A 484 12.66 -12.44 23.48
N PRO A 485 12.57 -12.07 24.77
CA PRO A 485 12.04 -10.75 25.15
C PRO A 485 12.90 -9.60 24.64
N ALA A 486 14.23 -9.72 24.61
CA ALA A 486 15.11 -8.69 24.04
C ALA A 486 14.80 -8.44 22.55
N THR A 487 14.59 -9.53 21.79
CA THR A 487 14.23 -9.48 20.37
C THR A 487 12.85 -8.85 20.18
N LEU A 488 11.84 -9.26 20.95
CA LEU A 488 10.50 -8.68 20.84
C LEU A 488 10.50 -7.18 21.17
N LEU A 489 11.23 -6.77 22.22
CA LEU A 489 11.36 -5.36 22.61
C LEU A 489 12.06 -4.53 21.55
N ILE A 490 13.21 -4.97 21.00
CA ILE A 490 13.89 -4.18 19.96
C ILE A 490 13.04 -4.05 18.70
N ARG A 491 12.23 -5.06 18.35
CA ARG A 491 11.33 -5.03 17.20
C ARG A 491 10.18 -4.04 17.42
N LEU A 492 9.61 -4.02 18.63
CA LEU A 492 8.63 -3.01 19.03
C LEU A 492 9.22 -1.60 18.96
N MET A 493 10.43 -1.42 19.48
CA MET A 493 11.12 -0.12 19.55
C MET A 493 11.57 0.42 18.19
N THR A 494 11.89 -0.46 17.23
CA THR A 494 12.33 -0.07 15.89
C THR A 494 11.16 0.05 14.92
N ILE A 495 10.74 -1.07 14.33
CA ILE A 495 9.76 -1.10 13.24
C ILE A 495 8.37 -0.62 13.71
N TRP A 496 7.86 -1.15 14.83
CA TRP A 496 6.45 -0.89 15.19
C TRP A 496 6.26 0.49 15.80
N PHE A 497 7.22 0.98 16.56
CA PHE A 497 7.26 2.35 17.02
C PHE A 497 7.30 3.34 15.84
N ALA A 498 8.18 3.13 14.86
CA ALA A 498 8.23 3.96 13.65
C ALA A 498 6.96 3.84 12.78
N THR A 499 6.35 2.65 12.73
CA THR A 499 5.05 2.45 12.06
C THR A 499 3.96 3.28 12.73
N GLY A 500 3.89 3.26 14.06
CA GLY A 500 2.96 4.07 14.84
C GLY A 500 3.16 5.57 14.64
N LEU A 501 4.41 6.05 14.71
CA LEU A 501 4.76 7.44 14.40
C LEU A 501 4.37 7.81 12.97
N GLY A 502 4.62 6.93 12.00
CA GLY A 502 4.24 7.14 10.61
C GLY A 502 2.73 7.30 10.42
N VAL A 503 1.92 6.46 11.08
CA VAL A 503 0.45 6.59 11.05
C VAL A 503 0.01 7.95 11.61
N LEU A 504 0.60 8.39 12.73
CA LEU A 504 0.29 9.70 13.31
C LEU A 504 0.65 10.86 12.36
N CYS A 505 1.80 10.80 11.69
CA CYS A 505 2.20 11.81 10.70
C CYS A 505 1.22 11.88 9.52
N LEU A 506 0.72 10.74 9.04
CA LEU A 506 -0.25 10.67 7.95
C LEU A 506 -1.63 11.20 8.34
N LEU A 507 -2.13 10.84 9.52
CA LEU A 507 -3.43 11.32 10.02
C LEU A 507 -3.42 12.82 10.30
N TRP A 508 -2.29 13.38 10.73
CA TRP A 508 -2.16 14.84 10.87
C TRP A 508 -2.23 15.52 9.49
N GLN A 509 -1.64 14.92 8.45
CA GLN A 509 -1.68 15.50 7.11
C GLN A 509 -3.13 15.65 6.57
N GLU A 510 -3.98 14.64 6.75
CA GLU A 510 -5.39 14.68 6.33
C GLU A 510 -6.22 15.80 7.00
N ARG A 511 -5.78 16.32 8.16
CA ARG A 511 -6.47 17.43 8.84
C ARG A 511 -6.05 18.82 8.32
N ARG A 512 -4.98 18.91 7.53
CA ARG A 512 -4.44 20.18 6.98
C ARG A 512 -4.78 20.38 5.50
N SER A 513 -4.98 19.29 4.77
CA SER A 513 -5.54 19.28 3.41
C SER A 513 -7.05 19.37 3.46
#